data_AF-P83974-F1
#
_entry.id   AF-P83974-F1
#
_cell.length_a   1.000
_cell.length_b   1.000
_cell.length_c   1.000
_cell.angle_alpha   90.00
_cell.angle_beta   90.00
_cell.angle_gamma   90.00
#
_symmetry.space_group_name_H-M   'P 1'
#
loop_
_entity.id
_entity.type
_entity.pdbx_description
1 polymer ?
#
loop_
_entity_poly.entity_id
_entity_poly.type
_entity_poly.pdbx_seq_one_letter_code
_entity_poly.pdbx_strand_id
1 'polypeptide(L)' 'MKTSILFVIFSLALLFALSAATEIEETDRACGQFWWKCGEGKPPCCANFACKIGLYLCIWSP' A
#
# COMPACT_ATOMS: atom_id res chain seq x y z
N MET A 1 -17.44 12.14 36.04
CA MET A 1 -17.96 11.85 34.68
C MET A 1 -17.14 12.47 33.53
N LYS A 2 -16.06 13.24 33.77
CA LYS A 2 -15.25 13.88 32.70
C LYS A 2 -14.16 12.96 32.10
N THR A 3 -13.56 12.10 32.93
CA THR A 3 -12.49 11.17 32.54
C THR A 3 -12.93 10.08 31.57
N SER A 4 -14.22 9.70 31.61
CA SER A 4 -14.75 8.62 30.76
C SER A 4 -14.78 8.98 29.28
N ILE A 5 -14.98 10.27 28.94
CA ILE A 5 -15.07 10.73 27.55
C ILE A 5 -13.68 10.70 26.89
N LEU A 6 -12.64 11.09 27.61
CA LEU A 6 -11.26 11.03 27.11
C LEU A 6 -10.83 9.61 26.75
N PHE A 7 -11.22 8.63 27.57
CA PHE A 7 -10.95 7.22 27.31
C PHE A 7 -11.61 6.74 26.03
N VAL A 8 -12.87 7.11 25.79
CA VAL A 8 -13.60 6.75 24.57
C VAL A 8 -12.94 7.36 23.33
N ILE A 9 -12.56 8.64 23.38
CA ILE A 9 -11.88 9.32 22.27
C ILE A 9 -10.54 8.65 21.97
N PHE A 10 -9.77 8.31 23.00
CA PHE A 10 -8.47 7.64 22.84
C PHE A 10 -8.63 6.25 22.19
N SER A 11 -9.60 5.46 22.65
CA SER A 11 -9.91 4.16 22.05
C SER A 11 -10.35 4.27 20.59
N LEU A 12 -11.18 5.26 20.26
CA LEU A 12 -11.59 5.52 18.87
C LEU A 12 -10.39 5.91 17.99
N ALA A 13 -9.50 6.78 18.50
CA ALA A 13 -8.29 7.19 17.77
C ALA A 13 -7.35 6.01 17.54
N LEU A 14 -7.21 5.12 18.52
CA LEU A 14 -6.41 3.90 18.39
C LEU A 14 -6.99 2.95 17.33
N LEU A 15 -8.32 2.75 17.34
CA LEU A 15 -9.03 1.96 16.32
C LEU A 15 -8.85 2.55 14.93
N PHE A 16 -8.96 3.88 14.79
CA PHE A 16 -8.77 4.55 13.50
C PHE A 16 -7.33 4.44 12.99
N ALA A 17 -6.34 4.55 13.87
CA ALA A 17 -4.94 4.33 13.53
C ALA A 17 -4.67 2.88 13.12
N LEU A 18 -5.32 1.91 13.78
CA LEU A 18 -5.23 0.50 13.41
C LEU A 18 -5.87 0.25 12.04
N SER A 19 -7.09 0.76 11.81
CA SER A 19 -7.77 0.66 10.51
C SER A 19 -6.91 1.27 9.41
N ALA A 20 -6.37 2.47 9.61
CA ALA A 20 -5.47 3.12 8.65
C ALA A 20 -4.21 2.28 8.36
N ALA A 21 -3.65 1.60 9.37
CA ALA A 21 -2.52 0.69 9.16
C ALA A 21 -2.93 -0.58 8.39
N THR A 22 -4.13 -1.13 8.63
CA THR A 22 -4.63 -2.31 7.93
C THR A 22 -5.08 -2.02 6.49
N GLU A 23 -5.59 -0.82 6.22
CA GLU A 23 -5.98 -0.43 4.86
C GLU A 23 -4.75 -0.31 3.95
N ILE A 24 -3.57 0.00 4.51
CA ILE A 24 -2.29 0.01 3.77
C ILE A 24 -1.86 -1.41 3.36
N GLU A 25 -2.35 -2.46 4.04
CA GLU A 25 -1.93 -3.84 3.77
C GLU A 25 -2.89 -4.58 2.81
N GLU A 26 -4.17 -4.20 2.73
CA GLU A 26 -5.19 -4.98 2.02
C GLU A 26 -5.72 -4.34 0.71
N THR A 27 -5.59 -3.04 0.47
CA THR A 27 -6.23 -2.39 -0.70
C THR A 27 -5.35 -2.12 -1.91
N ASP A 28 -4.13 -2.63 -1.93
CA ASP A 28 -3.32 -2.61 -3.14
C ASP A 28 -2.49 -3.89 -3.17
N ARG A 29 -2.79 -4.80 -4.09
CA ARG A 29 -1.68 -5.57 -4.70
C ARG A 29 -0.81 -4.53 -5.39
N ALA A 30 0.03 -3.86 -4.61
CA ALA A 30 0.74 -2.64 -4.99
C ALA A 30 1.49 -2.91 -6.28
N CYS A 31 0.95 -2.44 -7.39
CA CYS A 31 1.53 -2.71 -8.67
C CYS A 31 2.79 -1.87 -8.84
N GLY A 32 3.79 -2.42 -9.53
CA GLY A 32 5.05 -1.73 -9.77
C GLY A 32 4.85 -0.46 -10.61
N GLN A 33 5.26 0.68 -10.06
CA GLN A 33 5.27 1.97 -10.75
C GLN A 33 6.47 2.09 -11.70
N PHE A 34 6.54 3.19 -12.45
CA PHE A 34 7.70 3.49 -13.30
C PHE A 34 9.02 3.32 -12.52
N TRP A 35 9.98 2.61 -13.12
CA TRP A 35 11.30 2.31 -12.54
C TRP A 35 11.30 1.43 -11.29
N TRP A 36 10.19 0.77 -10.95
CA TRP A 36 10.20 -0.23 -9.89
C TRP A 36 10.77 -1.56 -10.38
N LYS A 37 11.43 -2.31 -9.49
CA LYS A 37 11.92 -3.64 -9.82
C LYS A 37 10.77 -4.60 -10.07
N CYS A 38 10.86 -5.39 -11.13
CA CYS A 38 9.94 -6.48 -11.45
C CYS A 38 10.68 -7.83 -11.49
N GLY A 39 9.95 -8.94 -11.53
CA GLY A 39 10.49 -10.31 -11.54
C GLY A 39 9.89 -11.20 -10.44
N GLU A 40 10.45 -12.39 -10.27
CA GLU A 40 9.97 -13.36 -9.28
C GLU A 40 9.99 -12.78 -7.86
N GLY A 41 8.89 -13.00 -7.13
CA GLY A 41 8.69 -12.49 -5.77
C GLY A 41 8.37 -11.01 -5.65
N LYS A 42 8.18 -10.28 -6.75
CA LYS A 42 7.75 -8.87 -6.76
C LYS A 42 6.34 -8.73 -7.32
N PRO A 43 5.60 -7.68 -6.92
CA PRO A 43 4.29 -7.43 -7.50
C PRO A 43 4.39 -7.14 -9.01
N PRO A 44 3.32 -7.44 -9.77
CA PRO A 44 3.25 -7.11 -11.20
C PRO A 44 3.31 -5.60 -11.41
N CYS A 45 3.84 -5.15 -12.54
CA CYS A 45 3.79 -3.75 -12.94
C CYS A 45 2.33 -3.26 -13.12
N CYS A 46 2.03 -1.98 -12.89
CA CYS A 46 0.67 -1.45 -13.12
C CYS A 46 0.30 -1.49 -14.61
N ALA A 47 -0.99 -1.35 -14.93
CA ALA A 47 -1.53 -1.54 -16.29
C ALA A 47 -0.82 -0.74 -17.41
N ASN A 48 -0.20 0.41 -17.09
CA ASN A 48 0.55 1.25 -18.04
C ASN A 48 2.06 0.94 -18.11
N PHE A 49 2.52 -0.09 -17.40
CA PHE A 49 3.92 -0.45 -17.27
C PHE A 49 4.11 -1.94 -17.59
N ALA A 50 5.11 -2.24 -18.40
CA ALA A 50 5.56 -3.60 -18.66
C ALA A 50 6.91 -3.86 -17.99
N CYS A 51 7.11 -5.09 -17.51
CA CYS A 51 8.41 -5.52 -16.99
C CYS A 51 9.39 -5.69 -18.16
N LYS A 52 10.39 -4.81 -18.27
CA LYS A 52 11.39 -4.89 -19.33
C LYS A 52 12.44 -5.95 -18.99
N ILE A 53 12.34 -7.11 -19.63
CA ILE A 53 13.29 -8.23 -19.52
C ILE A 53 14.66 -7.73 -20.01
N GLY A 54 15.63 -7.63 -19.10
CA GLY A 54 16.96 -7.04 -19.33
C GLY A 54 17.31 -5.95 -18.32
N LEU A 55 16.34 -5.10 -17.95
CA LEU A 55 16.50 -4.13 -16.86
C LEU A 55 15.89 -4.61 -15.54
N TYR A 56 14.92 -5.53 -15.61
CA TYR A 56 14.10 -5.94 -14.47
C TYR A 56 13.40 -4.75 -13.80
N LEU A 57 12.95 -3.80 -14.62
CA LEU A 57 12.21 -2.62 -14.19
C LEU A 57 10.86 -2.53 -14.92
N CYS A 58 9.86 -1.98 -14.23
CA CYS A 58 8.59 -1.56 -14.80
C CYS A 58 8.82 -0.29 -15.62
N ILE A 59 8.67 -0.39 -16.94
CA ILE A 59 8.86 0.71 -17.89
C ILE A 59 7.52 0.99 -18.56
N TRP A 60 7.25 2.27 -18.85
CA TRP A 60 6.01 2.68 -19.50
C TRP A 60 5.83 1.91 -20.82
N SER A 61 4.70 1.24 -20.96
CA SER A 61 4.30 0.51 -22.16
C SER A 61 2.83 0.88 -22.42
N PRO A 62 2.56 1.76 -23.38
CA PRO A 62 1.19 2.15 -23.73
C PRO A 62 0.39 0.98 -24.32
#